data_AF-A0A4S8KYD5-F1
#
_entry.id   AF-A0A4S8KYD5-F1
#
_cell.length_a   1.000
_cell.length_b   1.000
_cell.length_c   1.000
_cell.angle_alpha   90.00
_cell.angle_beta   90.00
_cell.angle_gamma   90.00
#
_symmetry.space_group_name_H-M   'P 1'
#
loop_
_entity.id
_entity.type
_entity.pdbx_description
1 polymer ?
#
loop_
_entity_poly.entity_id
_entity_poly.type
_entity_poly.pdbx_seq_one_letter_code
_entity_poly.pdbx_strand_id
1 'polypeptide(L)'
;VFQMEDSELILDILDGAPRNWHTILTTRLYKDAEELQSDIRHHEMTLMDLDLDSRTGPSGTGYHSYRPTARVNLVGTRSDLPPPSFPRDDSTVSKKTTPRDKGACPCRHCGSDLHWDNECKHLTRRTARTRLAETRIEDLQAQDEYDDLY
;
A
#
# COMPACT_ATOMS: atom_id res chain seq x y z
N VAL A 1 1.08 -44.41 -19.56
CA VAL A 1 0.92 -42.93 -19.54
C VAL A 1 -0.53 -42.71 -19.18
N PHE A 2 -0.82 -42.14 -18.01
CA PHE A 2 -2.21 -41.81 -17.65
C PHE A 2 -2.65 -40.67 -18.57
N GLN A 3 -3.63 -40.94 -19.42
CA GLN A 3 -4.32 -39.90 -20.18
C GLN A 3 -5.33 -39.29 -19.21
N MET A 4 -4.92 -38.23 -18.52
CA MET A 4 -5.86 -37.40 -17.77
C MET A 4 -6.66 -36.61 -18.79
N GLU A 5 -7.98 -36.65 -18.69
CA GLU A 5 -8.84 -35.93 -19.62
C GLU A 5 -8.66 -34.42 -19.38
N ASP A 6 -8.63 -33.61 -20.45
CA ASP A 6 -8.44 -32.16 -20.34
C ASP A 6 -9.48 -31.51 -19.41
N SER A 7 -10.69 -32.09 -19.33
CA SER A 7 -11.74 -31.69 -18.40
C SER A 7 -11.34 -31.89 -16.93
N GLU A 8 -10.70 -33.01 -16.59
CA GLU A 8 -10.16 -33.28 -15.25
C GLU A 8 -8.98 -32.36 -14.94
N LEU A 9 -8.11 -32.10 -15.92
CA LEU A 9 -6.99 -31.18 -15.78
C LEU A 9 -7.44 -29.73 -15.54
N ILE A 10 -8.44 -29.25 -16.29
CA ILE A 10 -9.01 -27.91 -16.12
C ILE A 10 -9.62 -27.76 -14.72
N LEU A 11 -10.31 -28.80 -14.24
CA LEU A 11 -10.89 -28.80 -12.90
C LEU A 11 -9.82 -28.74 -11.82
N ASP A 12 -8.76 -29.53 -11.93
CA ASP A 12 -7.65 -29.53 -10.96
C ASP A 12 -6.91 -28.19 -10.94
N ILE A 13 -6.65 -27.60 -12.12
CA ILE A 13 -6.03 -26.27 -12.25
C ILE A 13 -6.89 -25.20 -11.58
N LEU A 14 -8.21 -25.20 -11.82
CA LEU A 14 -9.11 -24.19 -11.29
C LEU A 14 -9.45 -24.40 -9.81
N ASP A 15 -9.39 -25.63 -9.28
CA ASP A 15 -9.51 -25.90 -7.84
C ASP A 15 -8.29 -25.38 -7.07
N GLY A 16 -7.10 -25.45 -7.68
CA GLY A 16 -5.87 -24.85 -7.16
C GLY A 16 -5.78 -23.32 -7.32
N ALA A 17 -6.67 -22.71 -8.11
CA ALA A 17 -6.64 -21.28 -8.40
C ALA A 17 -7.30 -20.44 -7.30
N PRO A 18 -6.92 -19.15 -7.18
CA PRO A 18 -7.63 -18.19 -6.32
C PRO A 18 -9.13 -18.13 -6.63
N ARG A 19 -9.99 -18.12 -5.60
CA ARG A 19 -11.46 -18.22 -5.77
C ARG A 19 -12.09 -17.12 -6.62
N ASN A 20 -11.49 -15.94 -6.61
CA ASN A 20 -11.86 -14.79 -7.42
C ASN A 20 -11.67 -15.05 -8.92
N TRP A 21 -10.78 -15.96 -9.34
CA TRP A 21 -10.62 -16.32 -10.76
C TRP A 21 -11.87 -16.95 -11.34
N HIS A 22 -12.68 -17.65 -10.52
CA HIS A 22 -13.98 -18.20 -10.96
C HIS A 22 -15.00 -17.14 -11.39
N THR A 23 -14.75 -15.85 -11.12
CA THR A 23 -15.61 -14.76 -11.61
C THR A 23 -15.39 -14.47 -13.10
N ILE A 24 -14.20 -14.76 -13.62
CA ILE A 24 -13.81 -14.53 -15.01
C ILE A 24 -13.73 -15.87 -15.76
N LEU A 25 -13.07 -16.86 -15.15
CA LEU A 25 -12.84 -18.18 -15.73
C LEU A 25 -13.90 -19.16 -15.25
N THR A 26 -14.80 -19.58 -16.14
CA THR A 26 -15.83 -20.59 -15.81
C THR A 26 -15.48 -21.92 -16.44
N THR A 27 -15.26 -22.96 -15.62
CA THR A 27 -14.87 -24.33 -16.06
C THR A 27 -15.74 -24.90 -17.17
N ARG A 28 -17.03 -24.55 -17.21
CA ARG A 28 -17.99 -25.06 -18.18
C ARG A 28 -17.83 -24.49 -19.59
N LEU A 29 -17.02 -23.45 -19.76
CA LEU A 29 -16.82 -22.77 -21.03
C LEU A 29 -15.68 -23.37 -21.85
N TYR A 30 -14.72 -24.02 -21.20
CA TYR A 30 -13.51 -24.52 -21.86
C TYR A 30 -13.66 -25.98 -22.27
N LYS A 31 -13.36 -26.28 -23.53
CA LYS A 31 -13.41 -27.65 -24.07
C LYS A 31 -12.06 -28.36 -24.02
N ASP A 32 -10.99 -27.59 -24.08
CA ASP A 32 -9.61 -28.08 -24.03
C ASP A 32 -8.75 -27.19 -23.13
N ALA A 33 -7.58 -27.69 -22.76
CA ALA A 33 -6.65 -26.96 -21.90
C ALA A 33 -6.01 -25.74 -22.60
N GLU A 34 -5.92 -25.74 -23.93
CA GLU A 34 -5.30 -24.65 -24.69
C GLU A 34 -6.17 -23.39 -24.71
N GLU A 35 -7.50 -23.55 -24.75
CA GLU A 35 -8.50 -22.49 -24.65
C GLU A 35 -8.43 -21.84 -23.27
N LEU A 36 -8.37 -22.64 -22.19
CA LEU A 36 -8.16 -22.15 -20.83
C LEU A 36 -6.85 -21.34 -20.72
N GLN A 37 -5.74 -21.87 -21.26
CA GLN A 37 -4.45 -21.17 -21.21
C GLN A 37 -4.46 -19.85 -21.98
N SER A 38 -5.16 -19.80 -23.11
CA SER A 38 -5.31 -18.58 -23.91
C SER A 38 -6.12 -17.52 -23.17
N ASP A 39 -7.17 -17.94 -22.47
CA ASP A 39 -8.05 -17.04 -21.73
C ASP A 39 -7.40 -16.53 -20.44
N ILE A 40 -6.65 -17.39 -19.72
CA ILE A 40 -5.79 -16.97 -18.60
C ILE A 40 -4.79 -15.91 -19.06
N ARG A 41 -4.14 -16.13 -20.20
CA ARG A 41 -3.17 -15.16 -20.75
C ARG A 41 -3.85 -13.85 -21.14
N HIS A 42 -5.04 -13.92 -21.74
CA HIS A 42 -5.79 -12.73 -22.13
C HIS A 42 -6.21 -11.89 -20.93
N HIS A 43 -6.56 -12.53 -19.81
CA HIS A 43 -7.06 -11.88 -18.61
C HIS A 43 -6.01 -11.75 -17.49
N GLU A 44 -4.73 -11.96 -17.76
CA GLU A 44 -3.65 -12.00 -16.76
C GLU A 44 -3.69 -10.80 -15.80
N MET A 45 -3.72 -9.58 -16.32
CA MET A 45 -3.75 -8.36 -15.49
C MET A 45 -5.00 -8.30 -14.60
N THR A 46 -6.17 -8.61 -15.15
CA THR A 46 -7.43 -8.60 -14.39
C THR A 46 -7.45 -9.69 -13.31
N LEU A 47 -6.90 -10.87 -13.61
CA LEU A 47 -6.79 -11.98 -12.67
C LEU A 47 -5.84 -11.66 -11.52
N MET A 48 -4.80 -10.86 -11.76
CA MET A 48 -3.88 -10.39 -10.72
C MET A 48 -4.48 -9.27 -9.85
N ASP A 49 -5.18 -8.30 -10.46
CA ASP A 49 -5.80 -7.19 -9.72
C ASP A 49 -6.90 -7.67 -8.76
N LEU A 50 -7.68 -8.68 -9.15
CA LEU A 50 -8.71 -9.26 -8.29
C LEU A 50 -8.14 -9.89 -7.00
N ASP A 51 -6.88 -10.35 -6.99
CA ASP A 51 -6.25 -10.92 -5.79
C ASP A 51 -5.89 -9.82 -4.78
N LEU A 52 -5.59 -8.61 -5.28
CA LEU A 52 -5.27 -7.45 -4.46
C LEU A 52 -6.49 -6.96 -3.66
N ASP A 53 -7.66 -6.94 -4.30
CA ASP A 53 -8.92 -6.54 -3.65
C ASP A 53 -9.38 -7.55 -2.61
N SER A 54 -9.11 -8.85 -2.83
CA SER A 54 -9.53 -9.94 -1.93
C SER A 54 -8.75 -9.97 -0.61
N ARG A 55 -7.53 -9.41 -0.57
CA ARG A 55 -6.70 -9.30 0.64
C ARG A 55 -7.04 -8.08 1.49
N THR A 56 -7.85 -7.16 0.94
CA THR A 56 -8.33 -5.96 1.64
C THR A 56 -9.67 -6.26 2.28
N GLY A 57 -9.66 -7.12 3.31
CA GLY A 57 -10.86 -7.39 4.10
C GLY A 57 -11.44 -6.10 4.70
N PRO A 58 -12.79 -5.99 4.81
CA PRO A 58 -13.44 -4.82 5.38
C PRO A 58 -13.17 -4.80 6.89
N SER A 59 -12.10 -4.11 7.29
CA SER A 59 -11.84 -3.84 8.70
C SER A 59 -12.82 -2.78 9.18
N GLY A 60 -13.85 -3.25 9.89
CA GLY A 60 -14.46 -2.53 11.01
C GLY A 60 -15.15 -1.21 10.67
N THR A 61 -16.47 -1.28 10.54
CA THR A 61 -17.41 -0.19 10.78
C THR A 61 -17.11 0.53 12.11
N GLY A 62 -16.37 1.63 12.04
CA GLY A 62 -16.26 2.63 13.08
C GLY A 62 -16.63 3.98 12.48
N TYR A 63 -17.83 4.47 12.78
CA TYR A 63 -18.37 5.79 12.47
C TYR A 63 -17.39 6.78 11.79
N HIS A 64 -17.49 6.90 10.48
CA HIS A 64 -16.90 8.02 9.76
C HIS A 64 -17.63 9.29 10.21
N SER A 65 -17.04 10.00 11.18
CA SER A 65 -17.21 11.44 11.27
C SER A 65 -16.90 11.99 9.88
N TYR A 66 -17.90 12.57 9.24
CA TYR A 66 -17.71 13.43 8.07
C TYR A 66 -16.86 14.63 8.50
N ARG A 67 -15.56 14.41 8.67
CA ARG A 67 -14.58 15.47 8.56
C ARG A 67 -14.37 15.66 7.06
N PRO A 68 -14.60 16.87 6.53
CA PRO A 68 -14.15 17.18 5.19
C PRO A 68 -12.63 16.98 5.18
N THR A 69 -12.15 15.90 4.57
CA THR A 69 -10.72 15.76 4.28
C THR A 69 -10.43 16.72 3.13
N ALA A 70 -10.17 17.98 3.46
CA ALA A 70 -9.46 18.86 2.55
C ALA A 70 -8.13 18.15 2.25
N ARG A 71 -8.01 17.55 1.06
CA ARG A 71 -6.73 17.04 0.56
C ARG A 71 -5.89 18.25 0.17
N VAL A 72 -5.35 18.93 1.17
CA VAL A 72 -4.08 19.62 1.00
C VAL A 72 -3.06 18.52 1.25
N ASN A 73 -2.55 17.88 0.19
CA ASN A 73 -1.49 16.90 0.35
C ASN A 73 -0.29 17.66 0.91
N LEU A 74 -0.08 17.57 2.22
CA LEU A 74 1.09 18.17 2.86
C LEU A 74 2.33 17.54 2.25
N VAL A 75 3.37 18.34 1.98
CA VAL A 75 4.62 17.85 1.41
C VAL A 75 5.19 16.74 2.31
N GLY A 76 5.61 15.62 1.73
CA GLY A 76 6.07 14.44 2.49
C GLY A 76 4.97 13.51 3.00
N THR A 77 3.70 13.75 2.67
CA THR A 77 2.62 12.79 3.00
C THR A 77 2.69 11.60 2.04
N ARG A 78 2.80 10.39 2.59
CA ARG A 78 2.65 9.15 1.84
C ARG A 78 1.55 8.30 2.44
N SER A 79 0.88 7.50 1.60
CA SER A 79 -0.23 6.64 2.02
C SER A 79 0.20 5.43 2.85
N ASP A 80 1.48 5.08 2.81
CA ASP A 80 2.08 3.94 3.49
C ASP A 80 2.74 4.28 4.84
N LEU A 81 2.69 5.54 5.27
CA LEU A 81 3.29 5.93 6.55
C LEU A 81 2.52 5.30 7.71
N PRO A 82 3.19 4.57 8.62
CA PRO A 82 2.56 4.10 9.82
C PRO A 82 2.16 5.30 10.71
N PRO A 83 1.12 5.15 11.53
CA PRO A 83 0.79 6.16 12.53
C PRO A 83 1.99 6.40 13.47
N PRO A 84 2.15 7.63 14.01
CA PRO A 84 3.21 7.94 14.94
C PRO A 84 3.23 6.98 16.13
N SER A 85 4.43 6.52 16.50
CA SER A 85 4.63 5.56 17.60
C SER A 85 4.46 6.19 18.98
N PHE A 86 4.61 7.50 19.09
CA PHE A 86 4.46 8.26 20.32
C PHE A 86 3.25 9.20 20.26
N PRO A 87 2.61 9.50 21.40
CA PRO A 87 1.60 10.54 21.46
C PRO A 87 2.15 11.89 20.99
N ARG A 88 1.26 12.77 20.54
CA ARG A 88 1.61 14.15 20.16
C ARG A 88 2.33 14.87 21.29
N ASP A 89 3.55 15.32 21.00
CA ASP A 89 4.41 16.07 21.92
C ASP A 89 4.79 17.42 21.29
N ASP A 90 4.13 18.48 21.75
CA ASP A 90 4.36 19.86 21.31
C ASP A 90 5.37 20.60 22.21
N SER A 91 6.10 19.89 23.08
CA SER A 91 7.12 20.49 23.96
C SER A 91 8.37 20.98 23.22
N THR A 92 8.65 20.41 22.05
CA THR A 92 9.76 20.79 21.18
C THR A 92 9.23 21.63 20.01
N VAL A 93 9.83 22.80 19.80
CA VAL A 93 9.48 23.74 18.72
C VAL A 93 10.74 24.10 17.94
N SER A 94 10.68 23.96 16.61
CA SER A 94 11.77 24.34 15.70
C SER A 94 12.06 25.84 15.79
N LYS A 95 13.35 26.20 15.73
CA LYS A 95 13.79 27.60 15.85
C LYS A 95 13.62 28.43 14.57
N LYS A 96 13.54 27.77 13.41
CA LYS A 96 13.56 28.43 12.10
C LYS A 96 12.17 28.45 11.48
N THR A 97 11.79 27.31 10.91
CA THR A 97 10.49 27.08 10.27
C THR A 97 9.99 25.75 10.78
N THR A 98 8.67 25.63 10.94
CA THR A 98 8.03 24.37 11.35
C THR A 98 7.42 23.68 10.13
N PRO A 99 7.19 22.35 10.18
CA PRO A 99 6.41 21.66 9.16
C PRO A 99 5.07 22.35 8.89
N ARG A 100 4.41 22.87 9.94
CA ARG A 100 3.18 23.65 9.81
C ARG A 100 3.33 24.88 8.91
N ASP A 101 4.41 25.64 9.07
CA ASP A 101 4.65 26.86 8.28
C ASP A 101 4.93 26.55 6.80
N LYS A 102 5.53 25.38 6.55
CA LYS A 102 5.91 24.92 5.21
C LYS A 102 4.83 24.11 4.50
N GLY A 103 3.72 23.80 5.19
CA GLY A 103 2.71 22.87 4.67
C GLY A 103 3.28 21.45 4.48
N ALA A 104 4.25 21.07 5.32
CA ALA A 104 4.85 19.74 5.33
C ALA A 104 4.11 18.82 6.32
N CYS A 105 4.28 17.50 6.15
CA CYS A 105 3.67 16.52 7.03
C CYS A 105 4.19 16.66 8.48
N PRO A 106 3.34 16.38 9.49
CA PRO A 106 3.77 16.44 10.88
C PRO A 106 4.79 15.34 11.19
N CYS A 107 5.55 15.53 12.27
CA CYS A 107 6.63 14.64 12.66
C CYS A 107 6.20 13.16 12.70
N ARG A 108 6.94 12.27 12.02
CA ARG A 108 6.65 10.82 11.94
C ARG A 108 6.73 10.11 13.29
N HIS A 109 7.43 10.67 14.26
CA HIS A 109 7.63 10.05 15.57
C HIS A 109 6.47 10.29 16.53
N CYS A 110 6.00 11.54 16.61
CA CYS A 110 4.97 11.95 17.58
C CYS A 110 3.74 12.63 16.95
N GLY A 111 3.79 13.05 15.69
CA GLY A 111 2.69 13.74 15.01
C GLY A 111 2.56 15.23 15.34
N SER A 112 3.57 15.85 15.97
CA SER A 112 3.62 17.31 16.13
C SER A 112 3.98 18.00 14.82
N ASP A 113 3.33 19.11 14.53
CA ASP A 113 3.60 19.99 13.40
C ASP A 113 4.55 21.15 13.75
N LEU A 114 5.08 21.17 14.98
CA LEU A 114 5.93 22.26 15.52
C LEU A 114 7.43 22.01 15.42
N HIS A 115 7.88 20.78 15.13
CA HIS A 115 9.29 20.44 14.97
C HIS A 115 9.48 19.40 13.86
N TRP A 116 10.69 19.35 13.32
CA TRP A 116 11.07 18.37 12.30
C TRP A 116 11.47 17.04 12.93
N ASP A 117 11.40 15.95 12.17
CA ASP A 117 11.71 14.60 12.65
C ASP A 117 13.06 14.49 13.37
N ASN A 118 14.07 15.20 12.86
CA ASN A 118 15.43 15.22 13.39
C ASN A 118 15.57 15.98 14.73
N GLU A 119 14.59 16.80 15.08
CA GLU A 119 14.51 17.57 16.32
C GLU A 119 13.64 16.86 17.37
N CYS A 120 12.91 15.82 16.98
CA CYS A 120 12.01 15.12 17.88
C CYS A 120 12.76 14.44 19.04
N LYS A 121 12.26 14.63 20.27
CA LYS A 121 12.78 13.96 21.47
C LYS A 121 12.75 12.43 21.37
N HIS A 122 11.79 11.89 20.62
CA HIS A 122 11.61 10.46 20.42
C HIS A 122 12.49 9.88 19.29
N LEU A 123 13.24 10.74 18.59
CA LEU A 123 14.18 10.31 17.56
C LEU A 123 15.25 9.41 18.18
N THR A 124 15.26 8.15 17.74
CA THR A 124 16.31 7.22 18.09
C THR A 124 17.35 7.22 16.97
N ARG A 125 18.53 7.80 17.22
CA ARG A 125 19.65 7.82 16.27
C ARG A 125 20.30 6.43 16.15
N ARG A 126 19.64 5.53 15.43
CA ARG A 126 20.18 4.22 15.05
C ARG A 126 20.48 4.21 13.56
N THR A 127 21.71 3.87 13.20
CA THR A 127 22.09 3.64 11.80
C THR A 127 21.60 2.26 11.38
N ALA A 128 20.48 2.21 10.66
CA ALA A 128 20.02 0.99 10.01
C ALA A 128 20.54 0.96 8.57
N ARG A 129 21.22 -0.12 8.17
CA ARG A 129 21.49 -0.40 6.76
C ARG A 129 20.21 -0.91 6.12
N THR A 130 19.41 -0.01 5.55
CA THR A 130 18.23 -0.38 4.77
C THR A 130 18.69 -0.88 3.40
N ARG A 131 18.55 -2.18 3.15
CA ARG A 131 18.56 -2.70 1.76
C ARG A 131 17.15 -2.50 1.23
N LEU A 132 16.88 -1.32 0.66
CA LEU A 132 15.62 -1.08 -0.02
C LEU A 132 15.60 -1.95 -1.27
N ALA A 133 14.75 -2.99 -1.27
CA ALA A 133 14.61 -3.86 -2.43
C ALA A 133 13.84 -3.14 -3.55
N GLU A 134 12.73 -2.47 -3.21
CA GLU A 134 11.92 -1.66 -4.13
C GLU A 134 11.16 -0.59 -3.31
N THR A 135 11.22 0.68 -3.72
CA THR A 135 10.38 1.78 -3.20
C THR A 135 9.71 2.47 -4.38
N ARG A 136 8.46 2.90 -4.24
CA ARG A 136 7.78 3.66 -5.31
C ARG A 136 8.52 4.98 -5.52
N ILE A 137 8.62 5.41 -6.79
CA ILE A 137 9.29 6.67 -7.14
C ILE A 137 8.60 7.86 -6.45
N GLU A 138 7.27 7.83 -6.39
CA GLU A 138 6.44 8.85 -5.72
C GLU A 138 6.81 9.00 -4.24
N ASP A 139 7.12 7.88 -3.56
CA ASP A 139 7.47 7.87 -2.14
C ASP A 139 8.87 8.44 -1.88
N LEU A 140 9.79 8.22 -2.83
CA LEU A 140 11.12 8.83 -2.80
C LEU A 140 11.01 10.33 -3.05
N GLN A 141 10.25 10.74 -4.07
CA GLN A 141 10.01 12.16 -4.37
C GLN A 141 9.37 12.88 -3.19
N ALA A 142 8.36 12.29 -2.54
CA ALA A 142 7.73 12.89 -1.38
C ALA A 142 8.71 13.07 -0.21
N GLN A 143 9.61 12.10 0.02
CA GLN A 143 10.62 12.20 1.07
C GLN A 143 11.69 13.26 0.73
N ASP A 144 12.16 13.30 -0.52
CA ASP A 144 13.12 14.29 -0.97
C ASP A 144 12.54 15.71 -0.86
N GLU A 145 11.30 15.92 -1.33
CA GLU A 145 10.59 17.20 -1.19
C GLU A 145 10.40 17.62 0.27
N TYR A 146 10.19 16.66 1.19
CA TYR A 146 10.10 16.94 2.62
C TYR A 146 11.44 17.38 3.21
N ASP A 147 12.51 16.66 2.87
CA ASP A 147 13.84 16.92 3.38
C ASP A 147 14.40 18.26 2.84
N ASP A 148 14.03 18.66 1.63
CA ASP A 148 14.36 19.97 1.02
C ASP A 148 13.71 21.16 1.75
N LEU A 149 12.67 20.94 2.57
CA LEU A 149 12.01 22.00 3.33
C LEU A 149 12.68 22.34 4.67
N TYR A 150 13.57 21.47 5.17
CA TYR A 150 14.29 21.62 6.44
C TYR A 150 15.51 22.55 6.35
#